data_AF-A0A351FSI2-F1
#
_entry.id   AF-A0A351FSI2-F1
#
_cell.length_a   1.000
_cell.length_b   1.000
_cell.length_c   1.000
_cell.angle_alpha   90.00
_cell.angle_beta   90.00
_cell.angle_gamma   90.00
#
_symmetry.space_group_name_H-M   'P 1'
#
loop_
_entity.id
_entity.type
_entity.pdbx_description
1 polymer ?
#
loop_
_entity_poly.entity_id
_entity_poly.type
_entity_poly.pdbx_seq_one_letter_code
_entity_poly.pdbx_strand_id
1 'polypeptide(L)'
;MTPIRSKLRRIAGDKGAATVEFACLLPVILLLMAGGIELGRGVMVRHILEEAARAGCRVAAMDNGSAADAEAIVEQALEAANITDYTIDIQPDPPENLDFFEPVTVTVTTSYAHVSWLSFGFMEGASIQGKCVMPAEGDASGAINTTKKSTKKSTKKATKKNKKTKKTKKSNSKNNSKNN
;
A
#
# COMPACT_ATOMS: atom_id res chain seq x y z
N MET A 1 33.24 50.86 71.59
CA MET A 1 33.63 50.62 70.18
C MET A 1 33.42 49.13 69.88
N THR A 2 32.26 48.73 69.36
CA THR A 2 31.89 47.33 69.11
C THR A 2 32.07 46.99 67.61
N PRO A 3 32.74 45.89 67.24
CA PRO A 3 32.95 45.57 65.84
C PRO A 3 31.72 44.88 65.24
N ILE A 4 31.22 45.43 64.14
CA ILE A 4 30.15 44.84 63.33
C ILE A 4 30.77 43.70 62.52
N ARG A 5 30.41 42.44 62.84
CA ARG A 5 30.79 41.27 62.04
C ARG A 5 29.78 41.08 60.92
N SER A 6 30.19 41.33 59.69
CA SER A 6 29.41 41.00 58.50
C SER A 6 29.42 39.49 58.26
N LYS A 7 28.23 38.86 58.34
CA LYS A 7 28.02 37.50 57.84
C LYS A 7 28.06 37.54 56.32
N LEU A 8 29.21 37.22 55.73
CA LEU A 8 29.29 36.84 54.32
C LEU A 8 28.49 35.54 54.13
N ARG A 9 27.23 35.69 53.69
CA ARG A 9 26.33 34.59 53.36
C ARG A 9 26.85 33.98 52.04
N ARG A 10 27.26 32.70 52.08
CA ARG A 10 27.68 31.93 50.90
C ARG A 10 26.52 31.87 49.89
N ILE A 11 26.70 32.49 48.72
CA ILE A 11 25.81 32.41 47.55
C ILE A 11 26.22 31.21 46.64
N ALA A 12 26.97 30.25 47.17
CA ALA A 12 27.61 29.19 46.38
C ALA A 12 26.81 27.87 46.29
N GLY A 13 25.53 27.84 46.69
CA GLY A 13 24.76 26.60 46.88
C GLY A 13 23.86 26.15 45.72
N ASP A 14 23.29 27.06 44.94
CA ASP A 14 22.08 26.70 44.16
C ASP A 14 22.34 26.43 42.67
N LYS A 15 23.54 26.75 42.15
CA LYS A 15 23.86 26.58 40.72
C LYS A 15 24.10 25.11 40.32
N GLY A 16 24.53 24.29 41.27
CA GLY A 16 24.79 22.86 41.04
C GLY A 16 23.51 22.04 40.89
N ALA A 17 22.48 22.34 41.71
CA ALA A 17 21.23 21.59 41.73
C ALA A 17 20.49 21.67 40.38
N ALA A 18 20.34 22.87 39.81
CA ALA A 18 19.71 23.05 38.50
C ALA A 18 20.42 22.29 37.36
N THR A 19 21.75 22.13 37.46
CA THR A 19 22.53 21.38 36.47
C THR A 19 22.22 19.88 36.54
N VAL A 20 22.05 19.35 37.76
CA VAL A 20 21.73 17.93 38.00
C VAL A 20 20.29 17.62 37.58
N GLU A 21 19.34 18.52 37.87
CA GLU A 21 17.95 18.38 37.43
C GLU A 21 17.86 18.33 35.89
N PHE A 22 18.57 19.24 35.21
CA PHE A 22 18.64 19.24 33.75
C PHE A 22 19.31 17.98 33.19
N ALA A 23 20.39 17.50 33.83
CA ALA A 23 21.07 16.27 33.40
C ALA A 23 20.16 15.02 33.50
N CYS A 24 19.19 15.01 34.42
CA CYS A 24 18.21 13.93 34.53
C CYS A 24 17.14 14.00 33.43
N LEU A 25 16.75 15.19 32.99
CA LEU A 25 15.76 15.40 31.93
C LEU A 25 16.34 15.26 30.51
N LEU A 26 17.61 15.65 30.33
CA LEU A 26 18.33 15.59 29.06
C LEU A 26 18.18 14.25 28.31
N PRO A 27 18.41 13.06 28.93
CA PRO A 27 18.28 11.78 28.23
C PRO A 27 16.87 11.53 27.69
N VAL A 28 15.83 11.97 28.41
CA VAL A 28 14.44 11.82 27.98
C VAL A 28 14.14 12.73 26.78
N ILE A 29 14.59 13.98 26.82
CA ILE A 29 14.40 14.93 25.72
C ILE A 29 15.14 14.46 24.47
N LEU A 30 16.37 13.97 24.61
CA LEU A 30 17.14 13.42 23.50
C LEU A 30 16.47 12.19 22.88
N LEU A 31 15.91 11.29 23.69
CA LEU A 31 15.19 10.13 23.20
C LEU A 31 13.93 10.56 22.42
N LEU A 32 13.17 11.54 22.92
CA LEU A 32 12.00 12.06 22.22
C LEU A 32 12.36 12.74 20.90
N MET A 33 13.44 13.53 20.86
CA MET A 33 13.93 14.14 19.62
C MET A 33 14.41 13.09 18.62
N ALA A 34 15.23 12.14 19.07
CA ALA A 34 15.74 11.05 18.26
C ALA A 34 14.59 10.20 17.68
N GLY A 35 13.64 9.81 18.52
CA GLY A 35 12.45 9.07 18.09
C GLY A 35 11.58 9.87 17.11
N GLY A 36 11.40 11.17 17.33
CA GLY A 36 10.66 12.04 16.41
C GLY A 36 11.31 12.15 15.03
N ILE A 37 12.64 12.28 14.98
CA ILE A 37 13.40 12.32 13.71
C ILE A 37 13.26 10.99 12.97
N GLU A 38 13.39 9.87 13.68
CA GLU A 38 13.31 8.52 13.10
C GLU A 38 11.91 8.23 12.55
N LEU A 39 10.86 8.53 13.33
CA LEU A 39 9.47 8.40 12.86
C LEU A 39 9.18 9.31 11.66
N GLY A 40 9.69 10.54 11.66
CA GLY A 40 9.57 11.44 10.52
C GLY A 40 10.20 10.87 9.25
N ARG A 41 11.39 10.27 9.39
CA ARG A 41 12.07 9.60 8.28
C ARG A 41 11.29 8.39 7.77
N GLY A 42 10.76 7.55 8.66
CA GLY A 42 9.93 6.41 8.29
C GLY A 42 8.67 6.81 7.50
N VAL A 43 7.97 7.86 7.93
CA VAL A 43 6.79 8.38 7.22
C VAL A 43 7.16 8.95 5.86
N MET A 44 8.27 9.70 5.76
CA MET A 44 8.77 10.23 4.49
C MET A 44 9.04 9.10 3.48
N VAL A 45 9.76 8.06 3.90
CA VAL A 45 10.09 6.91 3.03
C VAL A 45 8.81 6.21 2.57
N ARG A 46 7.84 6.00 3.47
CA ARG A 46 6.56 5.42 3.10
C ARG A 46 5.83 6.22 2.01
N HIS A 47 5.80 7.54 2.12
CA HIS A 47 5.19 8.39 1.09
C HIS A 47 5.90 8.29 -0.25
N ILE A 48 7.24 8.24 -0.25
CA ILE A 48 8.03 8.07 -1.47
C ILE A 48 7.71 6.73 -2.14
N LEU A 49 7.64 5.64 -1.37
CA LEU A 49 7.29 4.32 -1.89
C LEU A 49 5.88 4.28 -2.48
N GLU A 50 4.91 4.94 -1.83
CA GLU A 50 3.53 5.04 -2.34
C GLU A 50 3.45 5.84 -3.64
N GLU A 51 4.24 6.90 -3.77
CA GLU A 51 4.30 7.70 -5.00
C GLU A 51 5.01 6.94 -6.12
N ALA A 52 6.13 6.26 -5.83
CA ALA A 52 6.82 5.41 -6.79
C ALA A 52 5.90 4.27 -7.27
N ALA A 53 5.24 3.57 -6.35
CA ALA A 53 4.27 2.52 -6.67
C ALA A 53 3.13 3.05 -7.55
N ARG A 54 2.64 4.26 -7.29
CA ARG A 54 1.61 4.91 -8.12
C ARG A 54 2.12 5.26 -9.51
N ALA A 55 3.33 5.78 -9.64
CA ALA A 55 3.94 6.10 -10.93
C ALA A 55 4.13 4.83 -11.78
N GLY A 56 4.70 3.77 -11.20
CA GLY A 56 4.83 2.46 -11.86
C GLY A 56 3.48 1.85 -12.22
N CYS A 57 2.50 1.92 -11.32
CA CYS A 57 1.15 1.38 -11.57
C CYS A 57 0.44 2.09 -12.72
N ARG A 58 0.67 3.40 -12.93
CA ARG A 58 0.10 4.12 -14.08
C ARG A 58 0.66 3.63 -15.41
N VAL A 59 1.95 3.29 -15.45
CA VAL A 59 2.60 2.77 -16.67
C VAL A 59 2.18 1.34 -16.92
N ALA A 60 2.17 0.51 -15.87
CA ALA A 60 1.71 -0.89 -15.95
C ALA A 60 0.23 -1.03 -16.31
N ALA A 61 -0.61 -0.04 -15.98
CA ALA A 61 -2.04 -0.06 -16.31
C ALA A 61 -2.36 0.36 -17.76
N MET A 62 -1.39 0.84 -18.55
CA MET A 62 -1.62 1.22 -19.95
C MET A 62 -1.74 -0.01 -20.86
N ASP A 63 -2.44 0.11 -21.99
CA ASP A 63 -2.65 -0.98 -22.98
C ASP A 63 -1.36 -1.63 -23.49
N ASN A 64 -0.26 -0.87 -23.54
CA ASN A 64 1.07 -1.36 -23.92
C ASN A 64 2.07 -1.28 -22.75
N GLY A 65 1.57 -1.28 -21.51
CA GLY A 65 2.40 -1.22 -20.32
C GLY A 65 3.29 -2.47 -20.22
N SER A 66 4.60 -2.28 -20.19
CA SER A 66 5.56 -3.35 -19.89
C SER A 66 5.94 -3.33 -18.41
N ALA A 67 6.19 -4.51 -17.84
CA ALA A 67 6.79 -4.62 -16.50
C ALA A 67 8.12 -3.86 -16.42
N ALA A 68 8.93 -3.91 -17.48
CA ALA A 68 10.23 -3.24 -17.55
C ALA A 68 10.09 -1.70 -17.50
N ASP A 69 9.09 -1.14 -18.17
CA ASP A 69 8.86 0.32 -18.16
C ASP A 69 8.33 0.79 -16.80
N ALA A 70 7.48 -0.02 -16.16
CA ALA A 70 6.98 0.25 -14.81
C ALA A 70 8.11 0.17 -13.77
N GLU A 71 8.98 -0.84 -13.86
CA GLU A 71 10.17 -0.99 -13.02
C GLU A 71 11.15 0.18 -13.20
N ALA A 72 11.42 0.60 -14.44
CA ALA A 72 12.33 1.72 -14.72
C ALA A 72 11.83 3.05 -14.11
N ILE A 73 10.52 3.33 -14.16
CA ILE A 73 9.94 4.53 -13.55
C ILE A 73 9.97 4.45 -12.02
N VAL A 74 9.74 3.27 -11.44
CA VAL A 74 9.86 3.05 -10.00
C VAL A 74 11.32 3.24 -9.56
N GLU A 75 12.28 2.65 -10.27
CA GLU A 75 13.71 2.79 -10.01
C GLU A 75 14.16 4.25 -10.08
N GLN A 76 13.75 4.99 -11.11
CA GLN A 76 14.04 6.42 -11.22
C GLN A 76 13.52 7.22 -10.02
N ALA A 77 12.30 6.91 -9.54
CA ALA A 77 11.73 7.58 -8.37
C ALA A 77 12.47 7.23 -7.07
N LEU A 78 12.91 5.99 -6.92
CA LEU A 78 13.66 5.53 -5.74
C LEU A 78 15.11 6.02 -5.74
N GLU A 79 15.75 6.11 -6.90
CA GLU A 79 17.08 6.68 -7.07
C GLU A 79 17.08 8.17 -6.69
N ALA A 80 16.07 8.94 -7.11
CA ALA A 80 15.90 10.32 -6.71
C ALA A 80 15.74 10.50 -5.18
N ALA A 81 15.23 9.47 -4.49
CA ALA A 81 15.11 9.41 -3.04
C ALA A 81 16.32 8.78 -2.33
N ASN A 82 17.32 8.34 -3.09
CA ASN A 82 18.54 7.69 -2.63
C ASN A 82 18.27 6.40 -1.81
N ILE A 83 17.28 5.61 -2.25
CA ILE A 83 16.89 4.30 -1.66
C ILE A 83 17.42 3.19 -2.58
N THR A 84 18.37 2.38 -2.09
CA THR A 84 19.08 1.39 -2.93
C THR A 84 18.69 -0.06 -2.66
N ASP A 85 18.10 -0.38 -1.51
CA ASP A 85 17.67 -1.74 -1.17
C ASP A 85 16.15 -1.83 -1.16
N TYR A 86 15.57 -2.33 -2.25
CA TYR A 86 14.13 -2.43 -2.43
C TYR A 86 13.75 -3.64 -3.28
N THR A 87 12.50 -4.05 -3.15
CA THR A 87 11.87 -5.14 -3.91
C THR A 87 10.59 -4.62 -4.54
N ILE A 88 10.42 -4.87 -5.83
CA ILE A 88 9.24 -4.49 -6.60
C ILE A 88 8.46 -5.78 -6.90
N ASP A 89 7.17 -5.78 -6.59
CA ASP A 89 6.22 -6.84 -6.95
C ASP A 89 5.08 -6.23 -7.76
N ILE A 90 5.00 -6.61 -9.02
CA ILE A 90 3.97 -6.17 -9.96
C ILE A 90 3.05 -7.36 -10.20
N GLN A 91 1.76 -7.16 -9.93
CA GLN A 91 0.73 -8.16 -10.12
C GLN A 91 -0.37 -7.59 -11.04
N PRO A 92 -0.90 -8.38 -11.99
CA PRO A 92 -0.47 -9.73 -12.35
C PRO A 92 0.87 -9.75 -13.11
N ASP A 93 1.60 -10.87 -13.00
CA ASP A 93 2.89 -11.11 -13.66
C ASP A 93 2.73 -12.16 -14.78
N PRO A 94 2.95 -11.83 -16.07
CA PRO A 94 3.30 -10.51 -16.61
C PRO A 94 2.07 -9.59 -16.75
N PRO A 95 2.22 -8.25 -16.63
CA PRO A 95 1.16 -7.26 -16.83
C PRO A 95 0.87 -7.01 -18.32
N GLU A 96 0.83 -8.07 -19.11
CA GLU A 96 0.63 -8.01 -20.56
C GLU A 96 -0.73 -8.61 -20.93
N ASN A 97 -1.50 -7.94 -21.80
CA ASN A 97 -2.84 -8.37 -22.25
C ASN A 97 -3.88 -8.40 -21.12
N LEU A 98 -3.90 -7.36 -20.30
CA LEU A 98 -4.88 -7.19 -19.23
C LEU A 98 -6.26 -6.88 -19.81
N ASP A 99 -7.30 -7.49 -19.26
CA ASP A 99 -8.68 -7.12 -19.61
C ASP A 99 -9.00 -5.70 -19.10
N PHE A 100 -9.88 -4.98 -19.80
CA PHE A 100 -10.43 -3.71 -19.30
C PHE A 100 -10.91 -3.86 -17.85
N PHE A 101 -10.46 -2.93 -16.98
CA PHE A 101 -10.75 -2.91 -15.54
C PHE A 101 -10.13 -4.04 -14.70
N GLU A 102 -9.20 -4.83 -15.24
CA GLU A 102 -8.42 -5.77 -14.42
C GLU A 102 -7.53 -4.99 -13.44
N PRO A 103 -7.50 -5.36 -12.13
CA PRO A 103 -6.72 -4.61 -11.16
C PRO A 103 -5.23 -4.91 -11.28
N VAL A 104 -4.46 -3.91 -11.72
CA VAL A 104 -3.00 -3.91 -11.65
C VAL A 104 -2.58 -3.44 -10.27
N THR A 105 -1.72 -4.19 -9.60
CA THR A 105 -1.16 -3.89 -8.29
C THR A 105 0.35 -3.78 -8.39
N VAL A 106 0.89 -2.65 -7.94
CA VAL A 106 2.34 -2.48 -7.76
C VAL A 106 2.63 -2.32 -6.28
N THR A 107 3.49 -3.17 -5.75
CA THR A 107 3.96 -3.13 -4.36
C THR A 107 5.46 -2.91 -4.35
N VAL A 108 5.92 -1.88 -3.65
CA VAL A 108 7.34 -1.58 -3.48
C VAL A 108 7.66 -1.72 -1.99
N THR A 109 8.61 -2.57 -1.64
CA THR A 109 8.99 -2.87 -0.25
C THR A 109 10.48 -2.61 -0.04
N THR A 110 10.82 -1.98 1.08
CA THR A 110 12.21 -1.73 1.52
C THR A 110 12.37 -2.10 3.00
N SER A 111 13.59 -2.47 3.39
CA SER A 111 13.92 -2.71 4.80
C SER A 111 14.18 -1.41 5.53
N TYR A 112 13.58 -1.24 6.72
CA TYR A 112 13.74 -0.04 7.53
C TYR A 112 15.21 0.21 7.92
N ALA A 113 15.97 -0.86 8.13
CA ALA A 113 17.38 -0.77 8.53
C ALA A 113 18.23 0.04 7.55
N HIS A 114 17.89 0.02 6.26
CA HIS A 114 18.64 0.72 5.21
C HIS A 114 18.32 2.22 5.15
N VAL A 115 17.13 2.63 5.62
CA VAL A 115 16.67 4.02 5.56
C VAL A 115 16.75 4.76 6.91
N SER A 116 17.05 4.02 7.98
CA SER A 116 17.25 4.52 9.34
C SER A 116 18.46 5.44 9.44
N TRP A 117 18.32 6.58 10.11
CA TRP A 117 19.45 7.47 10.40
C TRP A 117 20.11 7.13 11.73
N LEU A 118 19.35 6.55 12.65
CA LEU A 118 19.83 6.20 13.97
C LEU A 118 20.09 4.69 14.07
N SER A 119 21.27 4.33 14.60
CA SER A 119 21.63 2.93 14.88
C SER A 119 21.16 2.49 16.28
N PHE A 120 19.91 2.82 16.64
CA PHE A 120 19.33 2.47 17.94
C PHE A 120 18.45 1.21 17.91
N GLY A 121 18.44 0.47 16.80
CA GLY A 121 17.70 -0.80 16.66
C GLY A 121 16.18 -0.68 16.85
N PHE A 122 15.63 0.54 16.87
CA PHE A 122 14.23 0.82 17.23
C PHE A 122 13.20 0.13 16.31
N MET A 123 13.59 -0.16 15.06
CA MET A 123 12.78 -0.81 14.04
C MET A 123 13.59 -1.81 13.20
N GLU A 124 14.60 -2.43 13.79
CA GLU A 124 15.43 -3.42 13.11
C GLU A 124 14.56 -4.62 12.65
N GLY A 125 14.62 -4.95 11.37
CA GLY A 125 13.80 -6.01 10.76
C GLY A 125 12.38 -5.60 10.35
N ALA A 126 11.95 -4.37 10.60
CA ALA A 126 10.69 -3.87 10.05
C ALA A 126 10.86 -3.55 8.54
N SER A 127 9.87 -3.91 7.72
CA SER A 127 9.80 -3.52 6.31
C SER A 127 8.77 -2.42 6.12
N ILE A 128 9.10 -1.39 5.34
CA ILE A 128 8.15 -0.38 4.89
C ILE A 128 7.74 -0.73 3.46
N GLN A 129 6.43 -0.67 3.18
CA GLN A 129 5.90 -0.92 1.85
C GLN A 129 4.97 0.21 1.39
N GLY A 130 5.01 0.52 0.10
CA GLY A 130 4.03 1.32 -0.62
C GLY A 130 3.29 0.44 -1.62
N LYS A 131 1.96 0.56 -1.69
CA LYS A 131 1.12 -0.23 -2.59
C LYS A 131 0.16 0.67 -3.35
N CYS A 132 0.08 0.47 -4.65
CA CYS A 132 -0.91 1.10 -5.52
C CYS A 132 -1.69 0.03 -6.28
N VAL A 133 -2.98 0.28 -6.51
CA VAL A 133 -3.84 -0.55 -7.35
C VAL A 133 -4.58 0.35 -8.33
N MET A 134 -4.50 0.06 -9.63
CA MET A 134 -5.21 0.79 -10.69
C MET A 134 -5.93 -0.18 -11.63
N PRO A 135 -7.09 0.20 -12.19
CA PRO A 135 -7.71 -0.56 -13.27
C PRO A 135 -6.87 -0.46 -14.54
N ALA A 136 -6.63 -1.58 -15.20
CA ALA A 136 -5.98 -1.65 -16.50
C ALA A 136 -6.86 -1.00 -17.58
N GLU A 137 -6.23 -0.30 -18.52
CA GLU A 137 -6.89 0.26 -19.68
C GLU A 137 -7.28 -0.84 -20.68
N GLY A 138 -6.50 -1.91 -20.85
CA GLY A 138 -6.82 -3.13 -21.61
C GLY A 138 -7.28 -2.96 -23.08
N ASP A 139 -7.03 -3.97 -23.92
CA ASP A 139 -7.66 -4.04 -25.25
C ASP A 139 -9.06 -4.69 -25.14
N ALA A 140 -10.02 -4.24 -25.94
CA ALA A 140 -11.43 -4.62 -25.76
C ALA A 140 -11.73 -6.06 -26.23
N SER A 141 -10.72 -6.89 -26.44
CA SER A 141 -10.85 -8.19 -27.09
C SER A 141 -11.43 -9.26 -26.15
N GLY A 142 -11.25 -9.13 -24.83
CA GLY A 142 -11.87 -10.02 -23.83
C GLY A 142 -13.23 -9.57 -23.28
N ALA A 143 -13.55 -8.28 -23.35
CA ALA A 143 -14.79 -7.71 -22.80
C ALA A 143 -16.08 -8.13 -23.54
N ILE A 144 -15.99 -8.73 -24.74
CA ILE A 144 -17.16 -9.15 -25.53
C ILE A 144 -17.82 -10.44 -24.97
N ASN A 145 -17.20 -11.15 -24.01
CA ASN A 145 -17.78 -12.39 -23.45
C ASN A 145 -18.37 -12.28 -22.02
N THR A 146 -18.60 -11.07 -21.50
CA THR A 146 -19.13 -10.85 -20.13
C THR A 146 -20.66 -10.65 -20.07
N THR A 147 -21.45 -11.44 -20.80
CA THR A 147 -22.88 -11.67 -20.46
C THR A 147 -23.12 -12.99 -19.72
N LYS A 148 -22.18 -13.41 -18.85
CA LYS A 148 -22.37 -14.66 -18.10
C LYS A 148 -21.73 -14.76 -16.72
N LYS A 149 -21.45 -13.68 -15.97
CA LYS A 149 -20.98 -13.87 -14.58
C LYS A 149 -21.13 -12.70 -13.61
N SER A 150 -22.29 -12.03 -13.53
CA SER A 150 -22.61 -11.22 -12.35
C SER A 150 -24.06 -10.75 -12.37
N THR A 151 -24.99 -11.53 -11.80
CA THR A 151 -26.23 -11.10 -11.09
C THR A 151 -27.25 -12.24 -10.97
N LYS A 152 -27.20 -13.03 -9.89
CA LYS A 152 -28.43 -13.58 -9.28
C LYS A 152 -28.21 -14.10 -7.85
N LYS A 153 -27.88 -13.18 -6.93
CA LYS A 153 -28.22 -13.34 -5.51
C LYS A 153 -29.13 -12.19 -5.08
N SER A 154 -30.34 -12.18 -5.64
CA SER A 154 -31.48 -11.51 -5.03
C SER A 154 -32.78 -12.25 -5.39
N THR A 155 -33.47 -12.68 -4.34
CA THR A 155 -34.94 -12.73 -4.24
C THR A 155 -35.75 -13.54 -5.28
N LYS A 156 -35.94 -14.83 -4.98
CA LYS A 156 -37.21 -15.35 -4.42
C LYS A 156 -38.53 -14.77 -5.01
N LYS A 157 -38.77 -14.77 -6.33
CA LYS A 157 -40.13 -14.50 -6.88
C LYS A 157 -40.35 -14.99 -8.32
N ALA A 158 -40.19 -16.29 -8.59
CA ALA A 158 -40.73 -16.88 -9.84
C ALA A 158 -40.88 -18.41 -9.76
N THR A 159 -41.31 -18.94 -8.61
CA THR A 159 -42.12 -20.17 -8.64
C THR A 159 -43.35 -19.86 -9.49
N LYS A 160 -43.74 -20.76 -10.40
CA LYS A 160 -45.05 -20.76 -11.11
C LYS A 160 -45.15 -20.03 -12.46
N LYS A 161 -44.21 -20.17 -13.41
CA LYS A 161 -44.54 -19.86 -14.83
C LYS A 161 -43.64 -20.47 -15.92
N ASN A 162 -43.20 -21.73 -15.81
CA ASN A 162 -42.67 -22.42 -17.01
C ASN A 162 -42.79 -23.96 -17.00
N LYS A 163 -43.90 -24.46 -16.42
CA LYS A 163 -44.33 -25.88 -16.52
C LYS A 163 -45.46 -26.08 -17.55
N LYS A 164 -45.70 -25.11 -18.45
CA LYS A 164 -46.85 -25.12 -19.38
C LYS A 164 -46.49 -25.15 -20.87
N THR A 165 -45.21 -25.20 -21.23
CA THR A 165 -44.75 -25.13 -22.65
C THR A 165 -43.81 -26.28 -23.05
N LYS A 166 -43.78 -27.38 -22.27
CA LYS A 166 -43.04 -28.61 -22.60
C LYS A 166 -43.91 -29.88 -22.59
N LYS A 167 -45.24 -29.74 -22.63
CA LYS A 167 -46.21 -30.85 -22.70
C LYS A 167 -47.01 -30.90 -24.02
N THR A 168 -46.68 -30.05 -25.01
CA THR A 168 -47.43 -29.94 -26.28
C THR A 168 -46.55 -30.08 -27.53
N LYS A 169 -45.41 -30.80 -27.43
CA LYS A 169 -44.56 -31.13 -28.59
C LYS A 169 -44.05 -32.58 -28.62
N LYS A 170 -44.59 -33.48 -27.77
CA LYS A 170 -44.23 -34.91 -27.74
C LYS A 170 -45.36 -35.85 -28.20
N SER A 171 -46.42 -35.31 -28.80
CA SER A 171 -47.60 -36.06 -29.25
C SER A 171 -47.92 -35.94 -30.74
N ASN A 172 -47.09 -35.31 -31.57
CA ASN A 172 -47.41 -35.11 -33.00
C ASN A 172 -46.33 -35.60 -34.01
N SER A 173 -45.47 -36.55 -33.60
CA SER A 173 -44.49 -37.19 -34.49
C SER A 173 -44.68 -38.72 -34.58
N LYS A 174 -45.89 -39.22 -34.31
CA LYS A 174 -46.24 -40.64 -34.40
C LYS A 174 -47.42 -40.96 -35.33
N ASN A 175 -47.93 -39.97 -36.08
CA ASN A 175 -49.14 -40.13 -36.91
C ASN A 175 -48.92 -39.93 -38.42
N ASN A 176 -47.69 -39.97 -38.93
CA ASN A 176 -47.44 -39.84 -40.38
C ASN A 176 -46.56 -40.95 -40.96
N SER A 177 -46.88 -42.20 -40.61
CA SER A 177 -46.27 -43.42 -41.20
C SER A 177 -47.32 -44.55 -41.28
N LYS A 178 -48.54 -44.20 -41.72
CA LYS A 178 -49.58 -45.13 -42.20
C LYS A 178 -50.50 -44.36 -43.16
N ASN A 179 -50.02 -44.11 -44.37
CA ASN A 179 -50.81 -43.90 -45.60
C ASN A 179 -49.86 -43.68 -46.78
N ASN A 180 -49.32 -44.80 -47.27
CA ASN A 180 -49.17 -45.17 -48.68
C ASN A 180 -48.53 -46.56 -48.73
#